data_AF-A0A016U3E5-F1
#
_entry.id   AF-A0A016U3E5-F1
#
_cell.length_a   1.000
_cell.length_b   1.000
_cell.length_c   1.000
_cell.angle_alpha   90.00
_cell.angle_beta   90.00
_cell.angle_gamma   90.00
#
_symmetry.space_group_name_H-M   'P 1'
#
loop_
_entity.id
_entity.type
_entity.pdbx_description
1 polymer ?
#
loop_
_entity_poly.entity_id
_entity_poly.type
_entity_poly.pdbx_seq_one_letter_code
_entity_poly.pdbx_strand_id
1 'polypeptide(L)'
;MKDGLCDGERIELEGTQIAETISYVYLGRSLNMDNDLKEELGRRRRAAWAAFGPLREATVQLTDHELSAHLFDSTVLPALCYAAETWSNTAATLKSLRTVHRAVERCLLRYKQHTQLQAGLRSSDLRRITIQRNTYRKLSTDGPAI
;
A
#
# COMPACT_ATOMS: atom_id res chain seq x y z
N MET A 1 -9.56 1.36 -20.79
CA MET A 1 -10.47 0.36 -21.38
C MET A 1 -10.87 0.88 -22.75
N LYS A 2 -10.06 0.59 -23.78
CA LYS A 2 -10.44 0.75 -25.18
C LYS A 2 -10.85 -0.65 -25.63
N ASP A 3 -12.14 -0.91 -25.61
CA ASP A 3 -12.67 -2.15 -26.15
C ASP A 3 -12.73 -1.94 -27.67
N GLY A 4 -12.24 -2.90 -28.47
CA GLY A 4 -12.13 -2.76 -29.93
C GLY A 4 -13.45 -2.51 -30.68
N LEU A 5 -14.58 -2.43 -29.97
CA LEU A 5 -15.88 -2.05 -30.49
C LEU A 5 -16.12 -0.53 -30.54
N CYS A 6 -15.39 0.28 -29.75
CA CYS A 6 -15.70 1.70 -29.56
C CYS A 6 -14.56 2.62 -29.99
N ASP A 7 -13.97 2.37 -31.17
CA ASP A 7 -12.97 3.29 -31.70
C ASP A 7 -13.66 4.49 -32.37
N GLY A 8 -13.77 5.59 -31.63
CA GLY A 8 -14.12 6.91 -32.19
C GLY A 8 -15.48 7.48 -31.84
N GLU A 9 -16.32 6.82 -31.04
CA GLU A 9 -17.58 7.41 -30.58
C GLU A 9 -17.33 8.43 -29.46
N ARG A 10 -17.54 9.71 -29.78
CA ARG A 10 -17.47 10.83 -28.83
C ARG A 10 -18.68 10.77 -27.92
N ILE A 11 -18.46 10.56 -26.62
CA ILE A 11 -19.53 10.56 -25.63
C ILE A 11 -19.95 12.00 -25.35
N GLU A 12 -21.23 12.29 -25.53
CA GLU A 12 -21.84 13.61 -25.25
C GLU A 12 -22.78 13.51 -24.04
N LEU A 13 -22.67 14.48 -23.14
CA LEU A 13 -23.60 14.71 -22.03
C LEU A 13 -24.25 16.07 -22.24
N GLU A 14 -25.59 16.09 -22.38
CA GLU A 14 -26.37 17.32 -22.57
C GLU A 14 -25.85 18.21 -23.73
N GLY A 15 -25.38 17.58 -24.81
CA GLY A 15 -24.81 18.27 -25.98
C GLY A 15 -23.38 18.80 -25.78
N THR A 16 -22.74 18.50 -24.65
CA THR A 16 -21.33 18.79 -24.39
C THR A 16 -20.49 17.53 -24.53
N GLN A 17 -19.45 17.58 -25.35
CA GLN A 17 -18.51 16.47 -25.50
C GLN A 17 -17.68 16.28 -24.22
N ILE A 18 -17.68 15.06 -23.68
CA ILE A 18 -16.82 14.72 -22.54
C ILE A 18 -15.36 14.64 -23.00
N ALA A 19 -14.47 15.29 -22.25
CA ALA A 19 -13.04 15.20 -22.50
C ALA A 19 -12.51 13.80 -22.17
N GLU A 20 -11.86 13.16 -23.14
CA GLU A 20 -11.15 11.89 -22.91
C GLU A 20 -9.90 12.14 -22.05
N THR A 21 -9.67 11.30 -21.05
CA THR A 21 -8.50 11.40 -20.17
C THR A 21 -7.89 10.01 -19.95
N ILE A 22 -6.56 9.93 -20.00
CA ILE A 22 -5.80 8.66 -19.86
C ILE A 22 -5.70 8.14 -18.42
N SER A 23 -5.84 9.02 -17.42
CA SER A 23 -5.85 8.67 -16.00
C SER A 23 -6.73 9.61 -15.17
N TYR A 24 -7.48 9.06 -14.22
CA TYR A 24 -8.40 9.80 -13.38
C TYR A 24 -8.35 9.29 -11.94
N VAL A 25 -8.62 10.18 -10.98
CA VAL A 25 -8.68 9.82 -9.56
C VAL A 25 -10.12 9.69 -9.13
N TYR A 26 -10.57 8.46 -8.89
CA TYR A 26 -11.93 8.20 -8.41
C TYR A 26 -11.88 7.64 -6.99
N LEU A 27 -12.59 8.28 -6.05
CA LEU A 27 -12.65 7.89 -4.64
C LEU A 27 -11.25 7.63 -4.02
N GLY A 28 -10.28 8.46 -4.41
CA GLY A 28 -8.90 8.36 -3.94
C GLY A 28 -8.06 7.24 -4.55
N ARG A 29 -8.56 6.48 -5.53
CA ARG A 29 -7.82 5.49 -6.33
C ARG A 29 -7.44 6.08 -7.69
N SER A 30 -6.19 5.87 -8.14
CA SER A 30 -5.79 6.14 -9.53
C SER A 30 -6.35 5.05 -10.45
N LEU A 31 -7.12 5.46 -11.44
CA LEU A 31 -7.58 4.64 -12.55
C LEU A 31 -6.87 5.12 -13.82
N ASN A 32 -6.43 4.19 -14.65
CA ASN A 32 -5.84 4.51 -15.95
C ASN A 32 -6.39 3.54 -17.01
N MET A 33 -6.18 3.91 -18.27
CA MET A 33 -6.73 3.15 -19.39
C MET A 33 -6.15 1.73 -19.50
N ASP A 34 -4.94 1.50 -18.98
CA ASP A 34 -4.22 0.23 -19.01
C ASP A 34 -4.50 -0.66 -17.78
N ASN A 35 -5.31 -0.17 -16.84
CA ASN A 35 -5.54 -0.78 -15.51
C ASN A 35 -4.22 -1.10 -14.74
N ASP A 36 -3.16 -0.30 -14.95
CA ASP A 36 -1.89 -0.43 -14.26
C ASP A 36 -1.99 0.07 -12.81
N LEU A 37 -1.46 -0.71 -11.87
CA LEU A 37 -1.43 -0.38 -10.45
C LEU A 37 -0.21 0.45 -10.04
N LYS A 38 0.77 0.69 -10.91
CA LYS A 38 2.01 1.40 -10.56
C LYS A 38 1.77 2.75 -9.88
N GLU A 39 0.92 3.59 -10.47
CA GLU A 39 0.61 4.91 -9.92
C GLU A 39 -0.12 4.81 -8.57
N GLU A 40 -1.08 3.89 -8.48
CA GLU A 40 -1.87 3.66 -7.28
C GLU A 40 -0.99 3.16 -6.13
N LEU A 41 -0.14 2.16 -6.38
CA LEU A 41 0.83 1.67 -5.39
C LEU A 41 1.80 2.77 -4.96
N GLY A 42 2.21 3.65 -5.88
CA GLY A 42 3.02 4.82 -5.57
C GLY A 42 2.30 5.81 -4.63
N ARG A 43 1.00 6.05 -4.87
CA ARG A 43 0.17 6.90 -4.00
C ARG A 43 -0.03 6.31 -2.62
N ARG A 44 -0.37 5.02 -2.52
CA ARG A 44 -0.54 4.32 -1.24
C ARG A 44 0.75 4.28 -0.42
N ARG A 45 1.89 4.09 -1.10
CA ARG A 45 3.20 4.20 -0.46
C ARG A 45 3.39 5.59 0.16
N ARG A 46 3.13 6.66 -0.59
CA ARG A 46 3.24 8.04 -0.06
C ARG A 46 2.26 8.30 1.08
N ALA A 47 1.01 7.85 0.96
CA ALA A 47 0.00 7.97 2.00
C ALA A 47 0.41 7.25 3.30
N ALA A 48 0.95 6.02 3.19
CA ALA A 48 1.46 5.27 4.32
C ALA A 48 2.63 5.99 5.01
N TRP A 49 3.57 6.55 4.23
CA TRP A 49 4.67 7.35 4.79
C TRP A 49 4.19 8.64 5.44
N ALA A 50 3.20 9.32 4.87
CA ALA A 50 2.59 10.51 5.47
C ALA A 50 1.88 10.17 6.79
N ALA A 51 1.13 9.06 6.84
CA ALA A 51 0.49 8.58 8.06
C ALA A 51 1.51 8.19 9.15
N PHE A 52 2.67 7.65 8.75
CA PHE A 52 3.75 7.32 9.67
C PHE A 52 4.50 8.54 10.22
N GLY A 53 4.49 9.68 9.53
CA GLY A 53 5.23 10.89 9.92
C GLY A 53 4.99 11.31 11.38
N PRO A 54 3.73 11.56 11.79
CA PRO A 54 3.39 11.90 13.17
C PRO A 54 3.69 10.77 14.16
N LEU A 55 3.45 9.51 13.75
CA LEU A 55 3.76 8.35 14.59
C LEU A 55 5.25 8.24 14.89
N ARG A 56 6.12 8.58 13.95
CA ARG A 56 7.57 8.53 14.16
C ARG A 56 7.98 9.39 15.35
N GLU A 57 7.38 10.56 15.52
CA GLU A 57 7.65 11.43 16.67
C GLU A 57 7.02 10.87 17.96
N ALA A 58 5.78 10.39 17.90
CA ALA A 58 5.11 9.76 19.05
C ALA A 58 5.84 8.51 19.56
N THR A 59 6.35 7.66 18.65
CA THR A 59 7.08 6.42 18.98
C THR A 59 8.44 6.67 19.63
N VAL A 60 8.99 7.89 19.54
CA VAL A 60 10.17 8.28 20.33
C VAL A 60 9.79 8.51 21.79
N GLN A 61 8.58 9.00 22.04
CA GLN A 61 8.05 9.25 23.39
C GLN A 61 7.44 8.00 24.02
N LEU A 62 6.85 7.13 23.20
CA LEU A 62 6.25 5.86 23.60
C LEU A 62 7.33 4.77 23.64
N THR A 63 7.81 4.44 24.83
CA THR A 63 8.71 3.28 25.06
C THR A 63 7.99 1.94 24.88
N ASP A 64 6.66 1.93 24.81
CA ASP A 64 5.85 0.74 24.61
C ASP A 64 5.78 0.34 23.12
N HIS A 65 6.41 -0.79 22.81
CA HIS A 65 6.41 -1.38 21.47
C HIS A 65 5.05 -1.95 21.05
N GLU A 66 4.24 -2.43 21.99
CA GLU A 66 2.93 -3.02 21.69
C GLU A 66 1.93 -1.93 21.30
N LEU A 67 1.86 -0.84 22.07
CA LEU A 67 1.05 0.33 21.72
C LEU A 67 1.50 0.94 20.38
N SER A 68 2.80 1.02 20.14
CA SER A 68 3.36 1.52 18.88
C SER A 68 2.96 0.65 17.68
N ALA A 69 2.93 -0.68 17.86
CA ALA A 69 2.49 -1.61 16.83
C ALA A 69 0.98 -1.49 16.57
N HIS A 70 0.17 -1.32 17.61
CA HIS A 70 -1.26 -1.07 17.46
C HIS A 70 -1.56 0.23 16.72
N LEU A 71 -0.87 1.32 17.05
CA LEU A 71 -1.01 2.60 16.35
C LEU A 71 -0.58 2.49 14.88
N PHE A 72 0.48 1.72 14.61
CA PHE A 72 0.89 1.43 13.25
C PHE A 72 -0.21 0.69 12.48
N ASP A 73 -0.75 -0.38 13.06
CA ASP A 73 -1.78 -1.20 12.44
C ASP A 73 -3.10 -0.43 12.22
N SER A 74 -3.41 0.55 13.07
CA SER A 74 -4.63 1.34 12.97
C SER A 74 -4.54 2.54 12.02
N THR A 75 -3.32 2.97 11.63
CA THR A 75 -3.13 4.21 10.83
C THR A 75 -2.39 3.98 9.52
N VAL A 76 -1.24 3.28 9.55
CA VAL A 76 -0.36 3.09 8.39
C VAL A 76 -0.88 1.97 7.50
N LEU A 77 -1.33 0.86 8.09
CA LEU A 77 -1.87 -0.26 7.31
C LEU A 77 -3.11 0.12 6.50
N PRO A 78 -4.12 0.83 7.04
CA PRO A 78 -5.26 1.29 6.25
C PRO A 78 -4.85 2.21 5.10
N ALA A 79 -3.91 3.13 5.32
CA ALA A 79 -3.41 4.02 4.27
C ALA A 79 -2.70 3.25 3.14
N LEU A 80 -1.96 2.19 3.48
CA LEU A 80 -1.24 1.35 2.53
C LEU A 80 -2.15 0.39 1.77
N CYS A 81 -3.17 -0.16 2.43
CA CYS A 81 -4.03 -1.23 1.90
C CYS A 81 -5.39 -0.74 1.39
N TYR A 82 -5.66 0.57 1.40
CA TYR A 82 -6.90 1.09 0.86
C TYR A 82 -7.09 0.67 -0.60
N ALA A 83 -8.30 0.20 -0.92
CA ALA A 83 -8.68 -0.37 -2.21
C ALA A 83 -7.89 -1.61 -2.65
N ALA A 84 -7.11 -2.24 -1.76
CA ALA A 84 -6.34 -3.45 -2.10
C ALA A 84 -7.22 -4.64 -2.49
N GLU A 85 -8.47 -4.67 -2.05
CA GLU A 85 -9.50 -5.65 -2.48
C GLU A 85 -9.77 -5.60 -3.99
N THR A 86 -9.51 -4.46 -4.63
CA THR A 86 -9.75 -4.24 -6.07
C THR A 86 -8.49 -4.40 -6.93
N TRP A 87 -7.35 -4.71 -6.31
CA TRP A 87 -6.09 -4.90 -7.01
C TRP A 87 -5.97 -6.32 -7.54
N SER A 88 -5.27 -6.48 -8.66
CA SER A 88 -4.86 -7.82 -9.11
C SER A 88 -3.92 -8.44 -8.08
N ASN A 89 -4.26 -9.65 -7.60
CA ASN A 89 -3.44 -10.39 -6.64
C ASN A 89 -2.21 -11.03 -7.33
N THR A 90 -1.36 -10.19 -7.91
CA THR A 90 -0.11 -10.60 -8.55
C THR A 90 1.05 -10.59 -7.55
N ALA A 91 2.01 -11.50 -7.76
CA ALA A 91 3.22 -11.57 -6.93
C ALA A 91 4.00 -10.24 -6.89
N ALA A 92 3.97 -9.46 -7.97
CA ALA A 92 4.59 -8.14 -8.05
C ALA A 92 3.94 -7.12 -7.11
N THR A 93 2.60 -7.03 -7.12
CA THR A 93 1.81 -6.17 -6.24
C THR A 93 2.06 -6.51 -4.77
N LEU A 94 1.99 -7.81 -4.44
CA LEU A 94 2.27 -8.28 -3.08
C LEU A 94 3.72 -7.99 -2.64
N LYS A 95 4.70 -8.16 -3.53
CA LYS A 95 6.10 -7.84 -3.25
C LYS A 95 6.30 -6.34 -3.01
N SER A 96 5.64 -5.48 -3.78
CA SER A 96 5.66 -4.03 -3.60
C SER A 96 5.14 -3.63 -2.22
N LEU A 97 3.94 -4.13 -1.84
CA LEU A 97 3.34 -3.86 -0.53
C LEU A 97 4.20 -4.33 0.63
N ARG A 98 4.70 -5.57 0.56
CA ARG A 98 5.60 -6.13 1.58
C ARG A 98 6.87 -5.32 1.74
N THR A 99 7.41 -4.76 0.65
CA THR A 99 8.61 -3.93 0.68
C THR A 99 8.35 -2.61 1.41
N VAL A 100 7.21 -1.98 1.14
CA VAL A 100 6.80 -0.74 1.83
C VAL A 100 6.54 -1.02 3.31
N HIS A 101 5.71 -2.00 3.65
CA HIS A 101 5.42 -2.35 5.04
C HIS A 101 6.71 -2.61 5.83
N ARG A 102 7.61 -3.48 5.33
CA ARG A 102 8.90 -3.73 5.98
C ARG A 102 9.78 -2.50 6.13
N ALA A 103 9.72 -1.56 5.19
CA ALA A 103 10.48 -0.33 5.30
C ALA A 103 9.95 0.54 6.44
N VAL A 104 8.64 0.71 6.54
CA VAL A 104 8.03 1.52 7.62
C VAL A 104 8.17 0.83 8.98
N GLU A 105 8.00 -0.49 9.05
CA GLU A 105 8.19 -1.29 10.27
C GLU A 105 9.63 -1.17 10.83
N ARG A 106 10.63 -1.14 9.95
CA ARG A 106 12.02 -0.88 10.37
C ARG A 106 12.21 0.50 10.96
N CYS A 107 11.57 1.50 10.35
CA CYS A 107 11.60 2.87 10.86
C CYS A 107 10.91 2.99 12.23
N LEU A 108 9.84 2.21 12.47
CA LEU A 108 9.17 2.12 13.77
C LEU A 108 10.15 1.65 14.87
N LEU A 109 10.96 0.64 14.57
CA LEU A 109 11.99 0.13 15.49
C LEU A 109 13.30 0.94 15.48
N ARG A 110 13.35 2.07 14.75
CA ARG A 110 14.54 2.92 14.59
C ARG A 110 15.77 2.20 13.99
N TYR A 111 15.58 1.05 13.35
CA TYR A 111 16.65 0.37 12.63
C TYR A 111 16.81 0.97 11.23
N LYS A 112 18.02 1.42 10.93
CA LYS A 112 18.43 1.65 9.53
C LYS A 112 18.72 0.31 8.86
N GLN A 113 18.53 0.24 7.54
CA GLN A 113 18.79 -0.98 6.78
C GLN A 113 20.22 -1.50 6.97
N HIS A 114 21.21 -0.60 7.00
CA HIS A 114 22.61 -0.95 7.27
C HIS A 114 22.80 -1.55 8.67
N THR A 115 22.23 -0.90 9.70
CA THR A 115 22.29 -1.37 11.09
C THR A 115 21.64 -2.74 11.27
N GLN A 116 20.52 -2.98 10.59
CA GLN A 116 19.86 -4.28 10.58
C GLN A 116 20.75 -5.38 9.99
N LEU A 117 21.41 -5.09 8.86
CA LEU A 117 22.32 -6.03 8.19
C LEU A 117 23.55 -6.32 9.05
N GLN A 118 24.13 -5.30 9.68
CA GLN A 118 25.26 -5.47 10.61
C GLN A 118 24.89 -6.29 11.85
N ALA A 119 23.65 -6.15 12.34
CA ALA A 119 23.13 -6.95 13.45
C ALA A 119 22.71 -8.38 13.04
N GLY A 120 22.78 -8.74 11.74
CA GLY A 120 22.36 -10.06 11.25
C GLY A 120 20.85 -10.32 11.35
N LEU A 121 20.03 -9.29 11.62
CA LEU A 121 18.60 -9.45 11.91
C LEU A 121 17.80 -9.64 10.62
N ARG A 122 17.00 -10.71 10.56
CA ARG A 122 16.03 -10.93 9.47
C ARG A 122 14.76 -10.13 9.71
N SER A 123 13.98 -9.91 8.65
CA SER A 123 12.64 -9.29 8.77
C SER A 123 11.64 -10.11 9.60
N SER A 124 11.91 -11.40 9.83
CA SER A 124 11.17 -12.21 10.80
C SER A 124 11.46 -11.79 12.23
N ASP A 125 12.70 -11.42 12.50
CA ASP A 125 13.18 -11.13 13.86
C ASP A 125 12.66 -9.77 14.29
N LEU A 126 12.66 -8.80 13.36
CA LEU A 126 12.01 -7.50 13.57
C LEU A 126 10.52 -7.63 13.88
N ARG A 127 9.81 -8.54 13.20
CA ARG A 127 8.39 -8.81 13.47
C ARG A 127 8.12 -9.43 14.83
N ARG A 128 9.07 -10.19 15.36
CA ARG A 128 9.00 -10.70 16.74
C ARG A 128 9.18 -9.58 17.76
N ILE A 129 9.97 -8.55 17.42
CA ILE A 129 10.22 -7.39 18.28
C ILE A 129 9.02 -6.43 18.25
N THR A 130 8.42 -6.18 17.08
CA THR A 130 7.24 -5.31 16.95
C THR A 130 5.92 -5.97 17.35
N ILE A 131 5.88 -7.30 17.58
CA ILE A 131 4.64 -8.04 17.89
C ILE A 131 3.60 -7.90 16.74
N GLN A 132 4.01 -7.49 15.53
CA GLN A 132 3.08 -7.26 14.43
C GLN A 132 2.48 -8.57 13.91
N ARG A 133 1.15 -8.61 13.83
CA ARG A 133 0.42 -9.72 13.20
C ARG A 133 0.67 -9.72 11.69
N ASN A 134 0.94 -10.89 11.13
CA ASN A 134 1.18 -11.04 9.69
C ASN A 134 -0.16 -10.96 8.93
N THR A 135 -0.64 -9.74 8.68
CA THR A 135 -1.95 -9.44 8.08
C THR A 135 -2.10 -9.98 6.65
N TYR A 136 -1.01 -10.09 5.89
CA TYR A 136 -1.01 -10.59 4.52
C TYR A 136 -1.17 -12.11 4.37
N ARG A 137 -1.27 -12.87 5.47
CA ARG A 137 -1.46 -14.33 5.39
C ARG A 137 -2.82 -14.68 4.76
N LYS A 138 -3.84 -13.86 5.03
CA LYS A 138 -5.19 -14.00 4.44
C LYS A 138 -5.23 -13.72 2.93
N LEU A 139 -4.38 -12.81 2.43
CA LEU A 139 -4.27 -12.51 0.99
C LEU A 139 -3.53 -13.59 0.19
N SER A 140 -2.89 -14.55 0.86
CA SER A 140 -2.03 -15.57 0.26
C SER A 140 -2.61 -16.99 0.33
N THR A 141 -3.72 -17.20 1.03
CA THR A 141 -4.25 -18.56 1.30
C THR A 141 -5.65 -18.85 0.77
N ASP A 142 -6.39 -17.86 0.27
CA ASP A 142 -7.70 -18.12 -0.36
C ASP A 142 -7.76 -17.46 -1.74
N GLY A 143 -7.29 -18.18 -2.76
CA GLY A 143 -7.85 -18.04 -4.10
C GLY A 143 -8.80 -19.21 -4.31
N PRO A 144 -10.12 -18.99 -4.52
CA PRO A 144 -10.97 -20.09 -4.94
C PRO A 144 -10.49 -20.55 -6.33
N ALA A 145 -10.26 -21.85 -6.47
CA ALA A 145 -10.24 -22.49 -7.77
C ALA A 145 -11.65 -22.39 -8.34
N ILE A 146 -11.86 -21.49 -9.29
CA ILE A 146 -12.91 -21.57 -10.30
C ILE A 146 -12.23 -21.33 -11.65
#